data_AF-A0A4U8T243-F1
#
_entry.id   AF-A0A4U8T243-F1
#
_cell.length_a   1.000
_cell.length_b   1.000
_cell.length_c   1.000
_cell.angle_alpha   90.00
_cell.angle_beta   90.00
_cell.angle_gamma   90.00
#
_symmetry.space_group_name_H-M   'P 1'
#
loop_
_entity.id
_entity.type
_entity.pdbx_description
1 polymer ?
#
loop_
_entity_poly.entity_id
_entity_poly.type
_entity_poly.pdbx_seq_one_letter_code
_entity_poly.pdbx_strand_id
1 'polypeptide(L)'
;MPTQEFERLEFEYDWLTIEMFDQMVRMRSGGEMGECFHNIAVSRDRIKADFIEQRVGERLIAPHTTTKPSLQSKITLDKLTNKILNLYLKALYFLAPSSIRDEVFIRTSIGERHKWAYDRFSLHRLLTQAGFSDIQIMRYNHSQIPNFNAYLLDINADGSPYKGISSLYMEARA
;
A
#
# COMPACT_ATOMS: atom_id res chain seq x y z
N MET A 1 8.12 6.29 -33.97
CA MET A 1 8.76 5.94 -32.70
C MET A 1 8.06 6.73 -31.61
N PRO A 2 7.58 6.11 -30.52
CA PRO A 2 7.07 6.86 -29.39
C PRO A 2 8.16 7.80 -28.85
N THR A 3 7.77 8.98 -28.40
CA THR A 3 8.69 9.91 -27.72
C THR A 3 8.97 9.39 -26.31
N GLN A 4 10.13 9.74 -25.75
CA GLN A 4 10.48 9.38 -24.36
C GLN A 4 9.41 9.85 -23.34
N GLU A 5 8.73 10.95 -23.64
CA GLU A 5 7.60 11.45 -22.86
C GLU A 5 6.39 10.51 -22.92
N PHE A 6 6.09 9.94 -24.09
CA PHE A 6 4.99 8.99 -24.24
C PHE A 6 5.24 7.72 -23.44
N GLU A 7 6.44 7.14 -23.51
CA GLU A 7 6.80 5.94 -22.73
C GLU A 7 6.71 6.17 -21.22
N ARG A 8 7.04 7.39 -20.76
CA ARG A 8 6.88 7.78 -19.36
C ARG A 8 5.41 7.82 -18.97
N LEU A 9 4.57 8.51 -19.74
CA LEU A 9 3.14 8.65 -19.46
C LEU A 9 2.42 7.30 -19.50
N GLU A 10 2.81 6.42 -20.41
CA GLU A 10 2.31 5.04 -20.50
C GLU A 10 2.61 4.27 -19.20
N PHE A 11 3.86 4.33 -18.72
CA PHE A 11 4.21 3.73 -17.44
C PHE A 11 3.45 4.33 -16.26
N GLU A 12 3.32 5.66 -16.18
CA GLU A 12 2.60 6.32 -15.09
C GLU A 12 1.12 5.90 -15.08
N TYR A 13 0.50 5.80 -16.25
CA TYR A 13 -0.88 5.32 -16.40
C TYR A 13 -1.03 3.84 -15.96
N ASP A 14 -0.14 2.97 -16.41
CA ASP A 14 -0.15 1.55 -16.06
C ASP A 14 0.05 1.37 -14.55
N TRP A 15 0.98 2.12 -13.96
CA TRP A 15 1.21 2.12 -12.52
C TRP A 15 -0.04 2.55 -11.74
N LEU A 16 -0.70 3.65 -12.13
CA LEU A 16 -1.90 4.13 -11.44
C LEU A 16 -3.04 3.11 -11.53
N THR A 17 -3.16 2.43 -12.66
CA THR A 17 -4.14 1.36 -12.87
C THR A 17 -3.84 0.16 -11.96
N ILE A 18 -2.58 -0.30 -11.94
CA ILE A 18 -2.11 -1.35 -11.04
C ILE A 18 -2.36 -0.96 -9.58
N GLU A 19 -1.95 0.24 -9.17
CA GLU A 19 -2.12 0.73 -7.81
C GLU A 19 -3.59 0.71 -7.38
N MET A 20 -4.50 1.19 -8.23
CA MET A 20 -5.93 1.20 -7.93
C MET A 20 -6.48 -0.23 -7.74
N PHE A 21 -6.21 -1.13 -8.68
CA PHE A 21 -6.75 -2.48 -8.63
C PHE A 21 -6.09 -3.33 -7.54
N ASP A 22 -4.79 -3.20 -7.32
CA ASP A 22 -4.12 -3.95 -6.28
C ASP A 22 -4.59 -3.52 -4.89
N GLN A 23 -4.77 -2.22 -4.67
CA GLN A 23 -5.26 -1.74 -3.39
C GLN A 23 -6.70 -2.20 -3.14
N MET A 24 -7.56 -2.24 -4.16
CA MET A 24 -8.98 -2.55 -3.96
C MET A 24 -9.32 -4.05 -4.02
N VAL A 25 -8.74 -4.78 -4.97
CA VAL A 25 -9.25 -6.09 -5.38
C VAL A 25 -8.19 -7.19 -5.54
N ARG A 26 -6.92 -6.96 -5.18
CA ARG A 26 -5.92 -8.04 -5.28
C ARG A 26 -6.31 -9.29 -4.48
N MET A 27 -5.95 -10.44 -5.03
CA MET A 27 -6.25 -11.75 -4.43
C MET A 27 -5.00 -12.49 -3.95
N ARG A 28 -3.81 -12.00 -4.33
CA ARG A 28 -2.51 -12.56 -3.93
C ARG A 28 -1.68 -11.51 -3.20
N SER A 29 -0.86 -11.97 -2.25
CA SER A 29 0.03 -11.08 -1.50
C SER A 29 1.03 -10.39 -2.43
N GLY A 30 1.26 -9.10 -2.21
CA GLY A 30 2.11 -8.26 -3.07
C GLY A 30 1.47 -7.81 -4.38
N GLY A 31 0.61 -8.63 -5.00
CA GLY A 31 -0.10 -8.30 -6.24
C GLY A 31 0.82 -7.97 -7.43
N GLU A 32 0.29 -7.23 -8.40
CA GLU A 32 1.05 -6.72 -9.55
C GLU A 32 2.03 -5.60 -9.15
N MET A 33 1.72 -4.82 -8.10
CA MET A 33 2.63 -3.81 -7.54
C MET A 33 3.95 -4.44 -7.10
N GLY A 34 3.90 -5.62 -6.45
CA GLY A 34 5.10 -6.33 -6.03
C GLY A 34 5.99 -6.79 -7.18
N GLU A 35 5.39 -7.18 -8.31
CA GLU A 35 6.13 -7.52 -9.54
C GLU A 35 6.76 -6.28 -10.17
N CYS A 36 6.03 -5.17 -10.22
CA CYS A 36 6.54 -3.89 -10.68
C CYS A 36 7.73 -3.41 -9.83
N PHE A 37 7.63 -3.52 -8.50
CA PHE A 37 8.73 -3.21 -7.57
C PHE A 37 9.97 -4.05 -7.87
N HIS A 38 9.80 -5.36 -8.06
CA HIS A 38 10.92 -6.25 -8.41
C HIS A 38 11.57 -5.83 -9.73
N ASN A 39 10.77 -5.61 -10.78
CA ASN A 39 11.26 -5.25 -12.10
C ASN A 39 12.05 -3.93 -12.09
N ILE A 40 11.58 -2.94 -11.33
CA ILE A 40 12.26 -1.63 -11.20
C ILE A 40 13.52 -1.74 -10.36
N ALA A 41 13.51 -2.53 -9.27
CA ALA A 41 14.69 -2.78 -8.47
C ALA A 41 15.80 -3.47 -9.28
N VAL A 42 15.42 -4.39 -10.18
CA VAL A 42 16.36 -5.09 -11.09
C VAL A 42 16.85 -4.17 -12.21
N SER A 43 15.95 -3.46 -12.90
CA SER A 43 16.31 -2.57 -14.02
C SER A 43 17.07 -1.31 -13.57
N ARG A 44 16.89 -0.92 -12.30
CA ARG A 44 17.42 0.32 -11.70
C ARG A 44 16.99 1.58 -12.46
N ASP A 45 15.78 1.55 -13.03
CA ASP A 45 15.18 2.72 -13.67
C ASP A 45 14.79 3.76 -12.61
N ARG A 46 15.60 4.80 -12.48
CA ARG A 46 15.43 5.85 -11.47
C ARG A 46 14.17 6.68 -11.69
N ILE A 47 13.80 6.94 -12.95
CA ILE A 47 12.63 7.78 -13.25
C ILE A 47 11.37 7.06 -12.75
N LYS A 48 11.26 5.76 -13.04
CA LYS A 48 10.14 4.95 -12.57
C LYS A 48 10.15 4.76 -11.05
N ALA A 49 11.32 4.54 -10.47
CA ALA A 49 11.46 4.41 -9.02
C ALA A 49 11.05 5.70 -8.27
N ASP A 50 11.49 6.87 -8.74
CA ASP A 50 11.15 8.15 -8.14
C ASP A 50 9.64 8.42 -8.20
N PHE A 51 8.99 8.07 -9.32
CA PHE A 51 7.54 8.17 -9.45
C PHE A 51 6.82 7.28 -8.43
N ILE A 52 7.24 6.02 -8.29
CA ILE A 52 6.66 5.11 -7.30
C ILE A 52 6.92 5.59 -5.86
N GLU A 53 8.12 6.05 -5.54
CA GLU A 53 8.43 6.60 -4.20
C GLU A 53 7.50 7.79 -3.88
N GLN A 54 7.24 8.66 -4.85
CA GLN A 54 6.28 9.75 -4.67
C GLN A 54 4.84 9.28 -4.45
N ARG A 55 4.45 8.14 -5.05
CA ARG A 55 3.12 7.53 -4.92
C ARG A 55 2.92 6.87 -3.57
N VAL A 56 3.83 5.97 -3.19
CA VAL A 56 3.62 5.05 -2.06
C VAL A 56 4.69 5.12 -0.97
N GLY A 57 5.76 5.88 -1.17
CA GLY A 57 6.84 6.07 -0.19
C GLY A 57 7.92 4.98 -0.21
N GLU A 58 7.84 4.01 -1.12
CA GLU A 58 8.76 2.87 -1.15
C GLU A 58 10.02 3.17 -1.97
N ARG A 59 11.19 3.05 -1.34
CA ARG A 59 12.50 3.27 -1.98
C ARG A 59 13.01 1.99 -2.65
N LEU A 60 12.70 1.82 -3.92
CA LEU A 60 13.01 0.60 -4.67
C LEU A 60 14.51 0.42 -5.01
N ILE A 61 15.26 1.52 -5.09
CA ILE A 61 16.70 1.52 -5.46
C ILE A 61 17.56 1.94 -4.25
N ALA A 62 17.18 1.53 -3.04
CA ALA A 62 18.03 1.73 -1.85
C ALA A 62 19.17 0.69 -1.80
N PRO A 63 20.35 1.04 -1.28
CA PRO A 63 21.38 0.05 -0.98
C PRO A 63 20.85 -0.92 0.07
N HIS A 64 20.86 -2.22 -0.27
CA HIS A 64 20.33 -3.28 0.57
C HIS A 64 20.89 -3.26 2.00
N THR A 65 20.16 -2.69 2.95
CA THR A 65 20.28 -3.10 4.35
C THR A 65 19.39 -4.31 4.52
N THR A 66 19.89 -5.48 4.07
CA THR A 66 19.26 -6.75 4.44
C THR A 66 19.52 -6.99 5.93
N THR A 67 18.70 -6.40 6.79
CA THR A 67 18.55 -6.88 8.15
C THR A 67 17.86 -8.23 8.07
N LYS A 68 18.65 -9.31 7.92
CA LYS A 68 18.13 -10.67 8.06
C LYS A 68 17.51 -10.76 9.46
N PRO A 69 16.19 -10.98 9.59
CA PRO A 69 15.60 -11.15 10.91
C PRO A 69 16.22 -12.39 11.54
N SER A 70 16.72 -12.24 12.77
CA SER A 70 17.29 -13.35 13.51
C SER A 70 16.22 -14.44 13.73
N LEU A 71 16.48 -15.65 13.24
CA LEU A 71 15.63 -16.82 13.42
C LEU A 71 15.86 -17.43 14.80
N GLN A 72 15.38 -16.77 15.85
CA GLN A 72 15.21 -17.40 17.16
C GLN A 72 13.80 -17.15 17.70
N SER A 73 12.81 -17.67 16.98
CA SER A 73 11.43 -17.64 17.46
C SER A 73 11.18 -18.83 18.39
N LYS A 74 10.87 -18.59 19.66
CA LYS A 74 10.38 -19.63 20.58
C LYS A 74 9.08 -20.22 20.01
N ILE A 75 8.94 -21.55 20.02
CA ILE A 75 7.72 -22.23 19.62
C ILE A 75 6.71 -22.07 20.75
N THR A 76 5.64 -21.32 20.51
CA THR A 76 4.50 -21.17 21.44
C THR A 76 3.36 -22.10 21.01
N LEU A 77 2.49 -22.52 21.95
CA LEU A 77 1.33 -23.37 21.65
C LEU A 77 0.42 -22.74 20.58
N ASP A 78 0.28 -21.42 20.60
CA ASP A 78 -0.45 -20.67 19.57
C ASP A 78 0.15 -20.84 18.17
N LYS A 79 1.47 -20.99 18.03
CA LYS A 79 2.08 -21.25 16.73
C LYS A 79 1.72 -22.64 16.22
N LEU A 80 1.58 -23.62 17.11
CA LEU A 80 1.20 -24.98 16.74
C LEU A 80 -0.28 -25.05 16.32
N THR A 81 -1.18 -24.45 17.11
CA THR A 81 -2.61 -24.39 16.78
C THR A 81 -2.82 -23.65 15.46
N ASN A 82 -2.15 -22.53 15.25
CA ASN A 82 -2.16 -21.81 13.98
C ASN A 82 -1.62 -22.65 12.82
N LYS A 83 -0.60 -23.48 13.04
CA LYS A 83 -0.06 -24.37 12.00
C LYS A 83 -1.04 -25.46 11.61
N ILE A 84 -1.75 -26.04 12.59
CA ILE A 84 -2.81 -27.04 12.35
C ILE A 84 -3.98 -26.40 11.62
N LEU A 85 -4.44 -25.22 12.07
CA LEU A 85 -5.50 -24.48 11.41
C LEU A 85 -5.12 -24.14 9.96
N ASN A 86 -3.88 -23.68 9.72
CA ASN A 86 -3.39 -23.42 8.38
C ASN A 86 -3.37 -24.68 7.49
N LEU A 87 -3.04 -25.85 8.06
CA LEU A 87 -3.09 -27.11 7.32
C LEU A 87 -4.54 -27.47 6.93
N TYR A 88 -5.48 -27.30 7.87
CA TYR A 88 -6.91 -27.50 7.61
C TYR A 88 -7.43 -26.56 6.50
N LEU A 89 -7.10 -25.27 6.57
CA LEU A 89 -7.48 -24.29 5.55
C LEU A 89 -6.88 -24.63 4.17
N LYS A 90 -5.64 -25.12 4.12
CA LYS A 90 -5.03 -25.60 2.87
C LYS A 90 -5.77 -26.82 2.31
N ALA A 91 -6.17 -27.77 3.15
CA ALA A 91 -6.95 -28.91 2.70
C ALA A 91 -8.29 -28.48 2.09
N LEU A 92 -9.02 -27.57 2.76
CA LEU A 92 -10.25 -26.99 2.22
C LEU A 92 -10.03 -26.26 0.90
N TYR A 93 -8.96 -25.49 0.77
CA TYR A 93 -8.58 -24.81 -0.47
C TYR A 93 -8.40 -25.80 -1.63
N PHE A 94 -7.72 -26.91 -1.42
CA PHE A 94 -7.52 -27.92 -2.46
C PHE A 94 -8.79 -28.71 -2.80
N LEU A 95 -9.71 -28.87 -1.84
CA LEU A 95 -11.02 -29.50 -2.06
C LEU A 95 -12.00 -28.58 -2.81
N ALA A 96 -11.84 -27.26 -2.71
CA ALA A 96 -12.69 -26.32 -3.43
C ALA A 96 -12.43 -26.39 -4.95
N PRO A 97 -13.49 -26.38 -5.78
CA PRO A 97 -13.38 -26.27 -7.24
C PRO A 97 -12.54 -25.06 -7.65
N SER A 98 -11.74 -25.20 -8.71
CA SER A 98 -10.87 -24.11 -9.21
C SER A 98 -11.65 -22.85 -9.56
N SER A 99 -12.92 -22.96 -9.96
CA SER A 99 -13.77 -21.83 -10.32
C SER A 99 -14.13 -20.91 -9.15
N ILE A 100 -14.17 -21.40 -7.90
CA ILE A 100 -14.56 -20.62 -6.72
C ILE A 100 -13.42 -20.42 -5.73
N ARG A 101 -12.29 -21.08 -5.97
CA ARG A 101 -11.21 -21.20 -5.00
C ARG A 101 -10.65 -19.83 -4.60
N ASP A 102 -10.41 -18.97 -5.59
CA ASP A 102 -9.90 -17.64 -5.33
C ASP A 102 -10.97 -16.72 -4.72
N GLU A 103 -12.26 -16.93 -5.03
CA GLU A 103 -13.36 -16.17 -4.41
C GLU A 103 -13.55 -16.49 -2.92
N VAL A 104 -13.41 -17.76 -2.55
CA VAL A 104 -13.61 -18.24 -1.17
C VAL A 104 -12.36 -18.04 -0.31
N PHE A 105 -11.16 -18.17 -0.90
CA PHE A 105 -9.90 -18.10 -0.17
C PHE A 105 -9.07 -16.89 -0.59
N ILE A 106 -9.27 -15.78 0.12
CA ILE A 106 -8.46 -14.58 -0.04
C ILE A 106 -7.05 -14.84 0.52
N ARG A 107 -6.02 -14.76 -0.33
CA ARG A 107 -4.62 -15.07 0.04
C ARG A 107 -3.80 -13.83 0.40
N THR A 108 -4.46 -12.70 0.62
CA THR A 108 -3.83 -11.45 1.06
C THR A 108 -3.83 -11.37 2.58
N SER A 109 -2.80 -10.75 3.16
CA SER A 109 -2.80 -10.44 4.59
C SER A 109 -3.85 -9.39 4.95
N ILE A 110 -4.21 -9.30 6.24
CA ILE A 110 -5.06 -8.21 6.73
C ILE A 110 -4.34 -6.88 6.47
N GLY A 111 -5.06 -5.91 5.92
CA GLY A 111 -4.51 -4.59 5.58
C GLY A 111 -3.86 -4.51 4.20
N GLU A 112 -3.68 -5.64 3.50
CA GLU A 112 -3.21 -5.60 2.11
C GLU A 112 -4.28 -5.09 1.14
N ARG A 113 -5.56 -5.35 1.41
CA ARG A 113 -6.65 -4.82 0.59
C ARG A 113 -7.30 -3.63 1.29
N HIS A 114 -7.21 -2.46 0.68
CA HIS A 114 -8.01 -1.30 1.00
C HIS A 114 -9.42 -1.51 0.45
N LYS A 115 -10.38 -1.79 1.32
CA LYS A 115 -11.79 -2.02 0.92
C LYS A 115 -12.42 -0.82 0.20
N TRP A 116 -11.85 0.36 0.40
CA TRP A 116 -12.32 1.60 -0.20
C TRP A 116 -11.15 2.58 -0.36
N ALA A 117 -11.16 3.36 -1.43
CA ALA A 117 -10.23 4.45 -1.67
C ALA A 117 -11.03 5.74 -1.85
N TYR A 118 -10.47 6.84 -1.35
CA TYR A 118 -11.04 8.17 -1.57
C TYR A 118 -10.09 9.03 -2.38
N ASP A 119 -10.68 9.87 -3.22
CA ASP A 119 -10.04 11.05 -3.76
C ASP A 119 -10.45 12.29 -2.95
N ARG A 120 -9.88 13.45 -3.32
CA ARG A 120 -10.17 14.74 -2.68
C ARG A 120 -11.66 15.10 -2.72
N PHE A 121 -12.34 14.75 -3.80
CA PHE A 121 -13.74 15.13 -4.03
C PHE A 121 -14.70 14.25 -3.21
N SER A 122 -14.52 12.93 -3.30
CA SER A 122 -15.33 11.92 -2.63
C SER A 122 -15.18 11.98 -1.12
N LEU A 123 -13.96 12.20 -0.59
CA LEU A 123 -13.75 12.40 0.85
C LEU A 123 -14.36 13.71 1.33
N HIS A 124 -14.15 14.80 0.59
CA HIS A 124 -14.80 16.08 0.91
C HIS A 124 -16.32 15.93 0.99
N ARG A 125 -16.94 15.32 -0.02
CA ARG A 125 -18.38 15.11 -0.07
C ARG A 125 -18.87 14.26 1.12
N LEU A 126 -18.14 13.20 1.46
CA LEU A 126 -18.49 12.33 2.59
C LEU A 126 -18.44 13.10 3.91
N LEU A 127 -17.37 13.88 4.15
CA LEU A 127 -17.22 14.70 5.35
C LEU A 127 -18.36 15.72 5.47
N THR A 128 -18.70 16.41 4.38
CA THR A 128 -19.84 17.35 4.36
C THR A 128 -21.16 16.65 4.70
N GLN A 129 -21.41 15.48 4.12
CA GLN A 129 -22.64 14.71 4.38
C GLN A 129 -22.73 14.21 5.83
N ALA A 130 -21.59 13.94 6.47
CA ALA A 130 -21.52 13.57 7.86
C ALA A 130 -21.65 14.77 8.83
N GLY A 131 -21.77 16.00 8.33
CA GLY A 131 -21.96 17.21 9.13
C GLY A 131 -20.68 17.96 9.48
N PHE A 132 -19.52 17.51 9.00
CA PHE A 132 -18.26 18.23 9.21
C PHE A 132 -18.19 19.51 8.36
N SER A 133 -17.46 20.49 8.88
CA SER A 133 -17.20 21.80 8.28
C SER A 133 -15.69 22.11 8.21
N ASP A 134 -15.31 23.23 7.60
CA ASP A 134 -13.90 23.66 7.43
C ASP A 134 -12.98 22.55 6.89
N ILE A 135 -13.44 21.88 5.82
CA ILE A 135 -12.71 20.77 5.21
C ILE A 135 -11.53 21.30 4.41
N GLN A 136 -10.31 20.90 4.79
CA GLN A 136 -9.08 21.39 4.20
C GLN A 136 -8.19 20.24 3.74
N ILE A 137 -7.50 20.44 2.63
CA ILE A 137 -6.50 19.49 2.15
C ILE A 137 -5.17 19.83 2.80
N MET A 138 -4.60 18.85 3.49
CA MET A 138 -3.35 18.97 4.20
C MET A 138 -2.18 18.34 3.44
N ARG A 139 -0.98 18.52 3.99
CA ARG A 139 0.24 17.83 3.59
C ARG A 139 0.63 16.86 4.70
N TYR A 140 1.44 15.87 4.36
CA TYR A 140 1.98 14.88 5.30
C TYR A 140 2.65 15.47 6.56
N ASN A 141 3.15 16.72 6.49
CA ASN A 141 3.85 17.40 7.57
C ASN A 141 3.14 18.65 8.10
N HIS A 142 1.85 18.81 7.80
CA HIS A 142 1.07 19.98 8.21
C HIS A 142 -0.31 19.56 8.71
N SER A 143 -0.69 20.07 9.87
CA SER A 143 -1.95 19.77 10.56
C SER A 143 -2.32 20.95 11.46
N GLN A 144 -3.61 21.14 11.74
CA GLN A 144 -4.07 22.10 12.74
C GLN A 144 -3.76 21.64 14.18
N ILE A 145 -3.35 20.37 14.37
CA ILE A 145 -2.95 19.83 15.67
C ILE A 145 -1.60 20.45 16.08
N PRO A 146 -1.51 21.10 17.27
CA PRO A 146 -0.25 21.65 17.75
C PRO A 146 0.85 20.60 17.86
N ASN A 147 2.03 20.95 17.36
CA ASN A 147 3.22 20.08 17.34
C ASN A 147 2.98 18.72 16.65
N PHE A 148 2.10 18.63 15.65
CA PHE A 148 1.75 17.39 14.96
C PHE A 148 2.96 16.53 14.54
N ASN A 149 3.99 17.15 13.96
CA ASN A 149 5.18 16.45 13.50
C ASN A 149 5.99 15.80 14.63
N ALA A 150 5.81 16.21 15.89
CA ALA A 150 6.46 15.57 17.04
C ALA A 150 5.94 14.14 17.31
N TYR A 151 4.75 13.80 16.81
CA TYR A 151 4.18 12.46 16.97
C TYR A 151 4.70 11.43 15.94
N LEU A 152 5.38 11.88 14.87
CA LEU A 152 5.92 11.01 13.81
C LEU A 152 4.88 10.03 13.21
N LEU A 153 3.64 10.50 13.04
CA LEU A 153 2.55 9.66 12.52
C LEU A 153 2.62 9.51 10.99
N ASP A 154 2.77 10.65 10.30
CA ASP A 154 2.76 10.71 8.83
C ASP A 154 4.14 11.02 8.23
N ILE A 155 5.15 11.20 9.10
CA ILE A 155 6.53 11.49 8.73
C ILE A 155 7.48 10.47 9.34
N ASN A 156 8.56 10.17 8.62
CA ASN A 156 9.70 9.44 9.16
C ASN A 156 10.53 10.35 10.07
N ALA A 157 11.48 9.76 10.81
CA ALA A 157 12.36 10.50 11.72
C ALA A 157 13.25 11.55 11.01
N ASP A 158 13.48 11.40 9.71
CA ASP A 158 14.21 12.37 8.88
C ASP A 158 13.30 13.47 8.29
N GLY A 159 12.00 13.47 8.64
CA GLY A 159 11.01 14.41 8.14
C GLY A 159 10.43 14.08 6.76
N SER A 160 10.86 12.98 6.12
CA SER A 160 10.28 12.53 4.85
C SER A 160 8.88 11.93 5.05
N PRO A 161 8.00 11.97 4.03
CA PRO A 161 6.65 11.38 4.13
C PRO A 161 6.71 9.87 4.32
N TYR A 162 5.86 9.33 5.19
CA TYR A 162 5.78 7.89 5.42
C TYR A 162 5.15 7.09 4.25
N LYS A 163 4.09 7.62 3.62
CA LYS A 163 3.30 6.94 2.55
C LYS A 163 3.46 7.58 1.17
N GLY A 164 4.57 8.28 0.94
CA GLY A 164 4.82 9.04 -0.29
C GLY A 164 4.18 10.42 -0.29
N ILE A 165 4.77 11.35 -1.04
CA ILE A 165 4.38 12.77 -1.02
C ILE A 165 2.99 13.05 -1.62
N SER A 166 2.51 12.15 -2.48
CA SER A 166 1.23 12.30 -3.19
C SER A 166 0.04 11.68 -2.46
N SER A 167 0.24 11.18 -1.23
CA SER A 167 -0.82 10.69 -0.37
C SER A 167 -1.86 11.77 -0.04
N LEU A 168 -3.12 11.35 0.19
CA LEU A 168 -4.22 12.24 0.51
C LEU A 168 -4.29 12.48 2.02
N TYR A 169 -4.20 13.75 2.42
CA TYR A 169 -4.40 14.21 3.80
C TYR A 169 -5.51 15.25 3.80
N MET A 170 -6.50 15.09 4.67
CA MET A 170 -7.60 16.03 4.81
C MET A 170 -7.99 16.17 6.28
N GLU A 171 -8.29 17.40 6.70
CA GLU A 171 -8.80 17.70 8.03
C GLU A 171 -10.15 18.39 7.92
N ALA A 172 -10.98 18.24 8.96
CA ALA A 172 -12.27 18.87 9.07
C ALA A 172 -12.65 19.08 10.55
N ARG A 173 -13.62 19.96 10.80
CA ARG A 173 -14.14 20.29 12.13
C ARG A 173 -15.55 19.76 12.31
N ALA A 174 -15.82 19.16 13.47
CA ALA A 174 -17.15 18.72 13.85
C ALA A 174 -18.03 19.89 14.31
#